data_AF-A0A086Q675-F1
#
_entry.id   AF-A0A086Q675-F1
#
_cell.length_a   1.000
_cell.length_b   1.000
_cell.length_c   1.000
_cell.angle_alpha   90.00
_cell.angle_beta   90.00
_cell.angle_gamma   90.00
#
_symmetry.space_group_name_H-M   'P 1'
#
loop_
_entity.id
_entity.type
_entity.pdbx_description
1 polymer ?
#
loop_
_entity_poly.entity_id
_entity_poly.type
_entity_poly.pdbx_seq_one_letter_code
_entity_poly.pdbx_strand_id
1 'polypeptide(L)'
;MHTKMTDGAKLYRRSMTTATTTGFFLLACWFLPSSCIQGSEALSTTATTQPISNVTRYPEQHTVARSAADVAKALAEKVAREAMKNAYNDVFRNWTGIAHPDFHNGDAETCKIVLSFDVAKKKNAMGSVTKILSVTVNNARGQLTVKYLERPNVRNATNVRRASSWVRRKLALETADEVVSVTETIDVPQACIADNHSRYFVVTRRKNVIDTRVFAVVIELELHPGPYLVPRDISRIAELDRILKEHERETFTEGKWVTLPGCMMLIRVRETLKRAPRLTIDAYRGSVQFREDELKSLGSQALPQGCTWDGPSAVGVVTRHDRSADANLWDVLLFMADAPSHVQFEYTLPKEADVERNSDLSSGFASGPGEQDDNI
;
A
#
# COMPACT_ATOMS: atom_id res chain seq x y z
N MET A 1 15.23 36.96 -44.64
CA MET A 1 14.16 37.89 -44.21
C MET A 1 13.88 37.60 -42.74
N HIS A 2 14.49 38.30 -41.79
CA HIS A 2 14.15 39.64 -41.30
C HIS A 2 12.82 39.75 -40.54
N THR A 3 12.98 39.80 -39.21
CA THR A 3 12.34 40.75 -38.24
C THR A 3 10.87 40.52 -37.85
N LYS A 4 10.43 40.83 -36.62
CA LYS A 4 10.94 41.90 -35.71
C LYS A 4 10.68 41.60 -34.21
N MET A 5 11.54 42.14 -33.34
CA MET A 5 11.32 42.25 -31.89
C MET A 5 10.57 43.56 -31.54
N THR A 6 9.85 43.55 -30.42
CA THR A 6 9.63 44.64 -29.42
C THR A 6 8.94 43.94 -28.23
N ASP A 7 9.45 43.83 -27.01
CA ASP A 7 10.17 44.76 -26.12
C ASP A 7 9.28 45.91 -25.58
N GLY A 8 9.29 46.11 -24.25
CA GLY A 8 8.37 47.04 -23.57
C GLY A 8 8.23 46.79 -22.06
N ALA A 9 9.09 47.43 -21.26
CA ALA A 9 9.14 47.27 -19.81
C ALA A 9 8.64 48.50 -19.01
N LYS A 10 8.43 48.27 -17.69
CA LYS A 10 8.78 49.21 -16.59
C LYS A 10 7.90 50.45 -16.32
N LEU A 11 7.27 50.49 -15.11
CA LEU A 11 7.57 51.42 -13.97
C LEU A 11 6.34 51.86 -13.11
N TYR A 12 6.43 51.58 -11.80
CA TYR A 12 6.11 52.44 -10.63
C TYR A 12 4.74 53.13 -10.46
N ARG A 13 4.15 52.94 -9.27
CA ARG A 13 4.01 54.04 -8.29
C ARG A 13 3.91 53.58 -6.83
N ARG A 14 4.44 54.40 -5.92
CA ARG A 14 4.35 54.28 -4.46
C ARG A 14 2.97 54.74 -3.97
N SER A 15 2.56 54.28 -2.78
CA SER A 15 1.97 55.18 -1.79
C SER A 15 2.37 54.75 -0.37
N MET A 16 2.79 55.72 0.45
CA MET A 16 2.90 55.62 1.90
C MET A 16 1.72 56.38 2.50
N THR A 17 1.14 55.88 3.59
CA THR A 17 0.45 56.75 4.57
C THR A 17 0.67 56.23 5.99
N THR A 18 0.85 57.19 6.90
CA THR A 18 1.25 57.04 8.31
C THR A 18 0.13 57.45 9.25
N ALA A 19 0.00 56.76 10.40
CA ALA A 19 -0.60 57.24 11.65
C ALA A 19 -0.20 56.24 12.77
N THR A 20 0.48 56.57 13.89
CA THR A 20 0.10 57.40 15.06
C THR A 20 -1.16 56.86 15.78
N THR A 21 -1.25 56.67 17.11
CA THR A 21 -0.36 56.96 18.27
C THR A 21 -0.97 56.33 19.55
N THR A 22 -0.19 56.18 20.64
CA THR A 22 -0.61 56.10 22.08
C THR A 22 -1.58 54.98 22.54
N GLY A 23 -1.51 54.42 23.77
CA GLY A 23 -0.56 54.59 24.90
C GLY A 23 -1.12 53.96 26.20
N PHE A 24 -0.30 53.89 27.26
CA PHE A 24 -0.67 53.61 28.68
C PHE A 24 -1.31 52.22 29.02
N PHE A 25 -1.33 51.71 30.26
CA PHE A 25 -0.37 51.64 31.40
C PHE A 25 -1.03 50.77 32.51
N LEU A 26 -0.25 50.25 33.48
CA LEU A 26 -0.65 49.64 34.78
C LEU A 26 -1.32 48.24 34.71
N LEU A 27 -0.86 47.21 35.44
CA LEU A 27 -0.61 46.98 36.89
C LEU A 27 -1.85 46.60 37.72
N ALA A 28 -1.88 45.34 38.18
CA ALA A 28 -2.53 44.92 39.41
C ALA A 28 -1.83 43.67 40.00
N CYS A 29 -1.13 43.84 41.12
CA CYS A 29 -0.90 42.75 42.09
C CYS A 29 -2.24 42.45 42.81
N TRP A 30 -2.46 41.36 43.54
CA TRP A 30 -1.96 41.14 44.91
C TRP A 30 -2.29 39.71 45.42
N PHE A 31 -1.31 39.09 46.10
CA PHE A 31 -1.37 38.24 47.32
C PHE A 31 -2.56 37.29 47.67
N LEU A 32 -2.27 35.98 47.71
CA LEU A 32 -2.22 35.02 48.86
C LEU A 32 -2.66 35.51 50.29
N PRO A 33 -2.84 34.62 51.31
CA PRO A 33 -3.50 33.30 51.40
C PRO A 33 -4.30 33.10 52.75
N SER A 34 -4.64 31.85 53.14
CA SER A 34 -4.71 31.28 54.53
C SER A 34 -6.06 30.71 55.04
N SER A 35 -6.01 29.45 55.53
CA SER A 35 -6.53 28.93 56.84
C SER A 35 -8.02 29.13 57.27
N CYS A 36 -8.69 28.32 58.12
CA CYS A 36 -8.55 26.97 58.72
C CYS A 36 -9.80 26.71 59.61
N ILE A 37 -10.12 25.43 59.97
CA ILE A 37 -10.89 25.02 61.20
C ILE A 37 -12.40 25.42 61.21
N GLN A 38 -13.42 24.74 61.79
CA GLN A 38 -13.66 23.45 62.50
C GLN A 38 -15.12 22.98 62.12
N GLY A 39 -15.80 21.95 62.66
CA GLY A 39 -15.50 20.95 63.71
C GLY A 39 -16.74 20.14 64.18
N SER A 40 -16.47 19.04 64.89
CA SER A 40 -17.24 18.40 65.99
C SER A 40 -18.64 17.75 65.79
N GLU A 41 -18.66 16.42 66.00
CA GLU A 41 -19.45 15.64 67.00
C GLU A 41 -20.97 15.93 67.19
N ALA A 42 -21.88 14.95 67.29
CA ALA A 42 -21.82 13.49 67.48
C ALA A 42 -23.00 12.79 66.71
N LEU A 43 -23.65 11.65 67.03
CA LEU A 43 -23.63 10.72 68.18
C LEU A 43 -23.96 9.26 67.70
N SER A 44 -24.96 8.56 68.25
CA SER A 44 -25.29 7.15 67.94
C SER A 44 -26.77 6.80 68.23
N THR A 45 -27.40 5.97 67.37
CA THR A 45 -28.51 5.08 67.75
C THR A 45 -28.58 3.81 66.89
N THR A 46 -28.45 2.66 67.57
CA THR A 46 -29.04 1.32 67.29
C THR A 46 -29.02 0.72 65.88
N ALA A 47 -28.38 -0.47 65.77
CA ALA A 47 -28.45 -1.35 64.62
C ALA A 47 -29.75 -2.17 64.55
N THR A 48 -30.26 -2.36 63.33
CA THR A 48 -31.06 -3.54 62.96
C THR A 48 -30.49 -4.12 61.66
N THR A 49 -29.87 -5.28 61.75
CA THR A 49 -29.33 -6.00 60.59
C THR A 49 -30.43 -6.63 59.74
N GLN A 50 -30.49 -6.28 58.46
CA GLN A 50 -30.85 -7.22 57.40
C GLN A 50 -29.66 -7.36 56.43
N PRO A 51 -29.03 -8.53 56.34
CA PRO A 51 -27.96 -8.76 55.38
C PRO A 51 -28.56 -8.97 53.98
N ILE A 52 -28.61 -7.91 53.17
CA ILE A 52 -28.75 -8.08 51.72
C ILE A 52 -27.48 -8.81 51.24
N SER A 53 -27.67 -9.96 50.62
CA SER A 53 -26.64 -10.94 50.24
C SER A 53 -25.67 -10.41 49.18
N ASN A 54 -24.68 -9.63 49.62
CA ASN A 54 -23.74 -8.93 48.76
C ASN A 54 -22.46 -9.77 48.50
N VAL A 55 -22.61 -11.05 48.13
CA VAL A 55 -21.49 -12.01 47.97
C VAL A 55 -21.59 -12.78 46.65
N THR A 56 -21.47 -12.06 45.53
CA THR A 56 -21.10 -12.62 44.21
C THR A 56 -20.60 -11.59 43.19
N ARG A 57 -20.80 -10.28 43.37
CA ARG A 57 -20.46 -9.25 42.34
C ARG A 57 -19.00 -8.76 42.30
N TYR A 58 -18.20 -9.02 43.34
CA TYR A 58 -16.82 -8.49 43.41
C TYR A 58 -15.81 -9.10 42.41
N PRO A 59 -15.84 -10.43 42.09
CA PRO A 59 -14.90 -11.00 41.12
C PRO A 59 -15.15 -10.50 39.68
N GLU A 60 -16.42 -10.38 39.29
CA GLU A 60 -16.82 -9.96 37.93
C GLU A 60 -16.55 -8.48 37.67
N GLN A 61 -16.78 -7.59 38.65
CA GLN A 61 -16.51 -6.16 38.45
C GLN A 61 -15.01 -5.87 38.27
N HIS A 62 -14.11 -6.61 38.92
CA HIS A 62 -12.66 -6.42 38.73
C HIS A 62 -12.13 -7.00 37.41
N THR A 63 -12.72 -8.07 36.88
CA THR A 63 -12.34 -8.60 35.54
C THR A 63 -12.89 -7.72 34.43
N VAL A 64 -14.12 -7.23 34.54
CA VAL A 64 -14.72 -6.25 33.59
C VAL A 64 -14.01 -4.89 33.66
N ALA A 65 -13.60 -4.41 34.83
CA ALA A 65 -12.85 -3.16 34.95
C ALA A 65 -11.44 -3.25 34.34
N ARG A 66 -10.77 -4.41 34.45
CA ARG A 66 -9.48 -4.66 33.79
C ARG A 66 -9.62 -4.74 32.27
N SER A 67 -10.60 -5.51 31.76
CA SER A 67 -10.82 -5.57 30.31
C SER A 67 -11.24 -4.22 29.73
N ALA A 68 -12.05 -3.42 30.45
CA ALA A 68 -12.37 -2.05 30.06
C ALA A 68 -11.14 -1.13 30.06
N ALA A 69 -10.23 -1.25 31.04
CA ALA A 69 -8.98 -0.49 31.07
C ALA A 69 -8.02 -0.88 29.92
N ASP A 70 -7.90 -2.17 29.61
CA ASP A 70 -7.08 -2.66 28.50
C ASP A 70 -7.66 -2.23 27.14
N VAL A 71 -8.99 -2.28 26.97
CA VAL A 71 -9.68 -1.77 25.78
C VAL A 71 -9.53 -0.25 25.66
N ALA A 72 -9.66 0.51 26.76
CA ALA A 72 -9.47 1.95 26.77
C ALA A 72 -8.02 2.34 26.44
N LYS A 73 -7.03 1.59 26.95
CA LYS A 73 -5.61 1.76 26.62
C LYS A 73 -5.35 1.45 25.15
N ALA A 74 -5.83 0.32 24.64
CA ALA A 74 -5.67 -0.05 23.23
C ALA A 74 -6.32 0.98 22.29
N LEU A 75 -7.49 1.53 22.65
CA LEU A 75 -8.16 2.61 21.94
C LEU A 75 -7.33 3.91 21.99
N ALA A 76 -6.83 4.31 23.16
CA ALA A 76 -6.00 5.50 23.32
C ALA A 76 -4.70 5.39 22.50
N GLU A 77 -4.04 4.23 22.49
CA GLU A 77 -2.86 3.97 21.66
C GLU A 77 -3.21 3.96 20.16
N LYS A 78 -4.39 3.49 19.76
CA LYS A 78 -4.85 3.54 18.37
C LYS A 78 -5.06 4.99 17.92
N VAL A 79 -5.84 5.77 18.69
CA VAL A 79 -6.10 7.19 18.44
C VAL A 79 -4.81 8.01 18.43
N ALA A 80 -3.87 7.73 19.35
CA ALA A 80 -2.57 8.40 19.38
C ALA A 80 -1.71 8.08 18.14
N ARG A 81 -1.70 6.82 17.67
CA ARG A 81 -1.00 6.43 16.43
C ARG A 81 -1.61 7.06 15.19
N GLU A 82 -2.94 7.09 15.12
CA GLU A 82 -3.69 7.67 13.99
C GLU A 82 -3.53 9.20 13.93
N ALA A 83 -3.64 9.89 15.07
CA ALA A 83 -3.34 11.32 15.18
C ALA A 83 -1.88 11.63 14.82
N MET A 84 -0.92 10.78 15.20
CA MET A 84 0.49 10.93 14.80
C MET A 84 0.69 10.73 13.30
N LYS A 85 0.05 9.74 12.66
CA LYS A 85 0.12 9.52 11.20
C LYS A 85 -0.46 10.71 10.43
N ASN A 86 -1.59 11.25 10.87
CA ASN A 86 -2.22 12.40 10.22
C ASN A 86 -1.36 13.67 10.39
N ALA A 87 -0.83 13.92 11.60
CA ALA A 87 0.08 15.03 11.85
C ALA A 87 1.43 14.91 11.08
N TYR A 88 1.90 13.70 10.82
CA TYR A 88 3.09 13.41 10.01
C TYR A 88 2.85 13.81 8.54
N ASN A 89 1.77 13.34 7.93
CA ASN A 89 1.42 13.69 6.54
C ASN A 89 1.26 15.22 6.36
N ASP A 90 0.64 15.90 7.33
CA ASP A 90 0.47 17.35 7.38
C ASP A 90 1.79 18.14 7.43
N VAL A 91 2.82 17.60 8.10
CA VAL A 91 4.08 18.31 8.39
C VAL A 91 5.15 18.03 7.34
N PHE A 92 5.05 16.94 6.60
CA PHE A 92 6.13 16.41 5.73
C PHE A 92 5.67 16.10 4.29
N ARG A 93 4.66 16.84 3.79
CA ARG A 93 3.99 16.63 2.49
C ARG A 93 4.87 16.63 1.21
N ASN A 94 6.18 16.90 1.31
CA ASN A 94 7.12 16.85 0.18
C ASN A 94 7.83 15.49 0.02
N TRP A 95 7.47 14.47 0.81
CA TRP A 95 8.03 13.13 0.65
C TRP A 95 7.46 12.40 -0.57
N THR A 96 8.35 11.87 -1.40
CA THR A 96 8.03 10.99 -2.53
C THR A 96 8.11 9.50 -2.16
N GLY A 97 8.62 9.17 -0.97
CA GLY A 97 8.62 7.81 -0.43
C GLY A 97 9.66 6.88 -1.05
N ILE A 98 9.56 5.58 -0.73
CA ILE A 98 10.28 4.50 -1.39
C ILE A 98 9.59 4.07 -2.72
N ALA A 99 8.30 4.41 -2.89
CA ALA A 99 7.51 4.16 -4.09
C ALA A 99 7.90 5.00 -5.32
N HIS A 100 8.79 5.98 -5.20
CA HIS A 100 9.32 6.69 -6.35
C HIS A 100 10.39 5.84 -7.09
N PRO A 101 10.37 5.77 -8.44
CA PRO A 101 11.27 4.92 -9.24
C PRO A 101 12.77 5.07 -8.92
N ASP A 102 13.25 6.28 -8.62
CA ASP A 102 14.62 6.53 -8.15
C ASP A 102 15.12 5.68 -6.97
N PHE A 103 14.22 5.06 -6.19
CA PHE A 103 14.56 4.41 -4.92
C PHE A 103 14.21 2.92 -4.86
N HIS A 104 13.63 2.37 -5.92
CA HIS A 104 13.47 0.93 -6.07
C HIS A 104 13.92 0.49 -7.46
N ASN A 105 14.47 -0.72 -7.56
CA ASN A 105 14.77 -1.33 -8.85
C ASN A 105 14.20 -2.74 -8.88
N GLY A 106 13.39 -3.06 -9.88
CA GLY A 106 12.85 -4.39 -10.12
C GLY A 106 13.51 -4.99 -11.36
N ASP A 107 14.31 -6.03 -11.17
CA ASP A 107 14.86 -6.81 -12.28
C ASP A 107 13.84 -7.88 -12.71
N ALA A 108 13.45 -7.85 -13.97
CA ALA A 108 12.49 -8.78 -14.57
C ALA A 108 13.11 -10.13 -14.95
N GLU A 109 14.43 -10.24 -15.08
CA GLU A 109 15.11 -11.50 -15.42
C GLU A 109 15.39 -12.34 -14.16
N THR A 110 15.79 -11.70 -13.07
CA THR A 110 16.04 -12.40 -11.78
C THR A 110 14.87 -12.34 -10.79
N CYS A 111 13.81 -11.60 -11.12
CA CYS A 111 12.65 -11.32 -10.25
C CYS A 111 13.01 -10.80 -8.86
N LYS A 112 14.07 -9.98 -8.79
CA LYS A 112 14.52 -9.32 -7.55
C LYS A 112 14.12 -7.85 -7.54
N ILE A 113 13.43 -7.44 -6.48
CA ILE A 113 13.08 -6.05 -6.23
C ILE A 113 13.92 -5.52 -5.07
N VAL A 114 14.74 -4.50 -5.32
CA VAL A 114 15.62 -3.86 -4.33
C VAL A 114 15.08 -2.50 -3.95
N LEU A 115 14.70 -2.34 -2.68
CA LEU A 115 14.21 -1.09 -2.09
C LEU A 115 15.34 -0.38 -1.34
N SER A 116 15.78 0.78 -1.84
CA SER A 116 16.98 1.49 -1.38
C SER A 116 16.70 2.64 -0.42
N PHE A 117 16.27 2.33 0.81
CA PHE A 117 15.92 3.30 1.85
C PHE A 117 17.03 4.31 2.18
N ASP A 118 18.31 3.92 2.19
CA ASP A 118 19.43 4.86 2.40
C ASP A 118 19.59 5.87 1.26
N VAL A 119 19.29 5.49 0.02
CA VAL A 119 19.33 6.40 -1.15
C VAL A 119 18.20 7.41 -1.07
N ALA A 120 16.98 6.97 -0.78
CA ALA A 120 15.82 7.83 -0.55
C ALA A 120 16.07 8.84 0.58
N LYS A 121 16.63 8.37 1.71
CA LYS A 121 17.04 9.22 2.82
C LYS A 121 18.12 10.24 2.43
N LYS A 122 19.15 9.84 1.68
CA LYS A 122 20.22 10.74 1.20
C LYS A 122 19.70 11.82 0.25
N LYS A 123 18.74 11.50 -0.63
CA LYS A 123 18.06 12.49 -1.48
C LYS A 123 17.01 13.34 -0.73
N ASN A 124 16.88 13.19 0.60
CA ASN A 124 15.84 13.83 1.42
C ASN A 124 14.39 13.51 0.96
N ALA A 125 14.18 12.38 0.27
CA ALA A 125 12.86 11.92 -0.16
C ALA A 125 12.05 11.25 0.96
N MET A 126 12.73 10.78 2.01
CA MET A 126 12.15 10.22 3.24
C MET A 126 13.09 10.37 4.44
N GLY A 127 12.63 9.93 5.61
CA GLY A 127 13.35 9.79 6.87
C GLY A 127 14.20 8.53 6.98
N SER A 128 14.35 7.99 8.19
CA SER A 128 15.20 6.82 8.47
C SER A 128 14.37 5.60 8.85
N VAL A 129 14.39 4.55 8.02
CA VAL A 129 13.69 3.30 8.36
C VAL A 129 14.41 2.53 9.46
N THR A 130 13.67 2.17 10.50
CA THR A 130 14.17 1.43 11.67
C THR A 130 13.80 -0.05 11.62
N LYS A 131 12.63 -0.40 11.08
CA LYS A 131 12.13 -1.78 11.01
C LYS A 131 11.15 -1.98 9.86
N ILE A 132 11.25 -3.11 9.18
CA ILE A 132 10.19 -3.61 8.28
C ILE A 132 9.17 -4.38 9.11
N LEU A 133 7.88 -4.11 8.90
CA LEU A 133 6.77 -4.73 9.62
C LEU A 133 6.15 -5.87 8.81
N SER A 134 5.90 -5.64 7.52
CA SER A 134 5.40 -6.65 6.59
C SER A 134 5.74 -6.29 5.15
N VAL A 135 5.84 -7.32 4.31
CA VAL A 135 5.97 -7.24 2.86
C VAL A 135 4.87 -8.12 2.30
N THR A 136 3.98 -7.55 1.48
CA THR A 136 2.80 -8.25 0.97
C THR A 136 2.67 -8.00 -0.52
N VAL A 137 2.50 -9.04 -1.33
CA VAL A 137 2.32 -8.93 -2.78
C VAL A 137 0.89 -9.33 -3.14
N ASN A 138 0.24 -8.53 -3.99
CA ASN A 138 -1.04 -8.84 -4.61
C ASN A 138 -0.82 -9.12 -6.10
N ASN A 139 -0.83 -10.40 -6.48
CA ASN A 139 -0.57 -10.87 -7.84
C ASN A 139 -1.63 -10.37 -8.84
N ALA A 140 -2.90 -10.39 -8.45
CA ALA A 140 -4.00 -9.92 -9.30
C ALA A 140 -3.89 -8.44 -9.67
N ARG A 141 -3.29 -7.61 -8.80
CA ARG A 141 -3.00 -6.19 -9.07
C ARG A 141 -1.59 -5.94 -9.62
N GLY A 142 -0.69 -6.93 -9.56
CA GLY A 142 0.73 -6.73 -9.82
C GLY A 142 1.38 -5.74 -8.85
N GLN A 143 0.96 -5.71 -7.58
CA GLN A 143 1.37 -4.70 -6.61
C GLN A 143 2.06 -5.28 -5.38
N LEU A 144 3.23 -4.73 -5.07
CA LEU A 144 3.99 -4.96 -3.86
C LEU A 144 3.65 -3.87 -2.83
N THR A 145 3.18 -4.26 -1.65
CA THR A 145 2.94 -3.36 -0.51
C THR A 145 3.98 -3.61 0.57
N VAL A 146 4.71 -2.56 0.96
CA VAL A 146 5.69 -2.62 2.06
C VAL A 146 5.27 -1.72 3.19
N LYS A 147 5.23 -2.28 4.41
CA LYS A 147 4.90 -1.58 5.63
C LYS A 147 6.12 -1.54 6.54
N TYR A 148 6.48 -0.36 7.00
CA TYR A 148 7.69 -0.15 7.80
C TYR A 148 7.52 0.94 8.85
N LEU A 149 8.49 1.03 9.75
CA LEU A 149 8.63 2.08 10.76
C LEU A 149 9.70 3.07 10.32
N GLU A 150 9.32 4.33 10.20
CA GLU A 150 10.17 5.42 9.75
C GLU A 150 10.34 6.47 10.85
N ARG A 151 11.58 6.82 11.16
CA ARG A 151 11.93 7.99 11.97
C ARG A 151 11.90 9.25 11.08
N PRO A 152 11.02 10.23 11.34
CA PRO A 152 10.92 11.45 10.54
C PRO A 152 12.24 12.21 10.43
N ASN A 153 12.49 12.85 9.28
CA ASN A 153 13.63 13.76 9.10
C ASN A 153 13.13 15.21 8.96
N VAL A 154 13.42 16.05 9.97
CA VAL A 154 13.02 17.47 10.05
C VAL A 154 13.44 18.28 8.82
N ARG A 155 14.54 17.91 8.13
CA ARG A 155 14.99 18.60 6.90
C ARG A 155 13.97 18.56 5.77
N ASN A 156 13.06 17.60 5.79
CA ASN A 156 12.11 17.33 4.73
C ASN A 156 10.71 17.86 5.10
N ALA A 157 10.57 18.56 6.24
CA ALA A 157 9.32 19.13 6.70
C ALA A 157 8.89 20.31 5.81
N THR A 158 7.66 20.29 5.33
CA THR A 158 7.03 21.43 4.64
C THR A 158 6.67 22.56 5.59
N ASN A 159 6.57 22.26 6.90
CA ASN A 159 6.35 23.26 7.93
C ASN A 159 7.33 23.09 9.09
N VAL A 160 8.52 23.69 8.96
CA VAL A 160 9.65 23.58 9.93
C VAL A 160 9.26 24.04 11.35
N ARG A 161 8.40 25.05 11.49
CA ARG A 161 7.90 25.52 12.81
C ARG A 161 6.95 24.49 13.45
N ARG A 162 6.10 23.84 12.66
CA ARG A 162 5.23 22.74 13.12
C ARG A 162 6.04 21.48 13.41
N ALA A 163 7.08 21.18 12.64
CA ALA A 163 8.01 20.07 12.90
C ALA A 163 8.81 20.27 14.20
N SER A 164 9.44 21.43 14.41
CA SER A 164 10.22 21.68 15.64
C SER A 164 9.35 21.68 16.91
N SER A 165 8.11 22.17 16.84
CA SER A 165 7.14 22.07 17.94
C SER A 165 6.51 20.67 18.06
N TRP A 166 6.48 19.85 17.01
CA TRP A 166 6.10 18.44 17.06
C TRP A 166 7.17 17.63 17.80
N VAL A 167 8.45 17.75 17.39
CA VAL A 167 9.60 17.11 18.06
C VAL A 167 9.67 17.52 19.53
N ARG A 168 9.60 18.82 19.85
CA ARG A 168 9.60 19.27 21.26
C ARG A 168 8.45 18.73 22.11
N ARG A 169 7.26 18.52 21.52
CA ARG A 169 6.11 17.90 22.23
C ARG A 169 6.24 16.38 22.37
N LYS A 170 7.07 15.74 21.55
CA LYS A 170 7.32 14.29 21.62
C LYS A 170 8.48 13.97 22.57
N LEU A 171 9.57 14.72 22.51
CA LEU A 171 10.67 14.65 23.49
C LEU A 171 10.25 14.97 24.94
N ALA A 172 9.13 15.67 25.15
CA ALA A 172 8.58 15.95 26.48
C ALA A 172 7.81 14.77 27.11
N LEU A 173 7.59 13.69 26.37
CA LEU A 173 7.02 12.43 26.84
C LEU A 173 8.11 11.37 26.77
N GLU A 174 8.71 11.01 27.91
CA GLU A 174 9.79 10.02 28.01
C GLU A 174 9.29 8.58 27.73
N THR A 175 8.90 8.27 26.50
CA THR A 175 8.64 6.89 26.05
C THR A 175 8.89 6.70 24.56
N ALA A 176 9.84 5.80 24.27
CA ALA A 176 10.05 5.08 23.01
C ALA A 176 10.33 5.89 21.72
N ASP A 177 11.23 5.33 20.91
CA ASP A 177 11.68 5.81 19.60
C ASP A 177 10.61 6.55 18.77
N GLU A 178 10.89 7.80 18.38
CA GLU A 178 10.06 8.54 17.40
C GLU A 178 10.05 7.80 16.05
N VAL A 179 9.02 6.99 15.83
CA VAL A 179 8.78 6.23 14.59
C VAL A 179 7.30 6.27 14.20
N VAL A 180 7.03 6.42 12.91
CA VAL A 180 5.69 6.40 12.31
C VAL A 180 5.57 5.16 11.42
N SER A 181 4.40 4.51 11.44
CA SER A 181 4.15 3.42 10.48
C SER A 181 3.75 4.00 9.14
N VAL A 182 4.57 3.73 8.13
CA VAL A 182 4.35 4.08 6.74
C VAL A 182 3.97 2.81 5.97
N THR A 183 3.19 2.96 4.91
CA THR A 183 2.76 1.87 4.02
C THR A 183 2.78 2.42 2.61
N GLU A 184 3.56 1.81 1.74
CA GLU A 184 3.73 2.25 0.36
C GLU A 184 3.56 1.07 -0.60
N THR A 185 3.11 1.38 -1.82
CA THR A 185 2.80 0.42 -2.87
C THR A 185 3.70 0.66 -4.08
N ILE A 186 4.23 -0.40 -4.67
CA ILE A 186 5.18 -0.40 -5.77
C ILE A 186 4.69 -1.43 -6.81
N ASP A 187 4.82 -1.11 -8.09
CA ASP A 187 4.44 -2.04 -9.14
C ASP A 187 5.48 -3.17 -9.30
N VAL A 188 5.00 -4.40 -9.44
CA VAL A 188 5.84 -5.59 -9.65
C VAL A 188 6.13 -5.73 -11.15
N PRO A 189 7.38 -6.07 -11.55
CA PRO A 189 7.68 -6.36 -12.95
C PRO A 189 6.75 -7.43 -13.52
N GLN A 190 6.24 -7.23 -14.74
CA GLN A 190 5.17 -8.06 -15.29
C GLN A 190 5.55 -9.55 -15.45
N ALA A 191 6.85 -9.84 -15.55
CA ALA A 191 7.40 -11.20 -15.64
C ALA A 191 7.52 -11.92 -14.28
N CYS A 192 7.12 -11.29 -13.18
CA CYS A 192 7.35 -11.78 -11.82
C CYS A 192 6.05 -11.93 -11.03
N ILE A 193 6.02 -12.88 -10.10
CA ILE A 193 4.84 -13.28 -9.36
C ILE A 193 5.24 -13.70 -7.93
N ALA A 194 4.39 -13.49 -6.93
CA ALA A 194 4.60 -14.09 -5.62
C ALA A 194 4.01 -15.51 -5.56
N ASP A 195 4.75 -16.42 -4.91
CA ASP A 195 4.32 -17.76 -4.53
C ASP A 195 4.85 -18.07 -3.10
N ASN A 196 4.54 -19.25 -2.57
CA ASN A 196 5.00 -19.79 -1.29
C ASN A 196 6.53 -19.80 -1.10
N HIS A 197 7.29 -19.76 -2.20
CA HIS A 197 8.76 -19.70 -2.21
C HIS A 197 9.33 -18.28 -2.17
N SER A 198 8.50 -17.27 -2.48
CA SER A 198 8.90 -15.86 -2.48
C SER A 198 9.17 -15.35 -1.07
N ARG A 199 10.19 -14.49 -0.90
CA ARG A 199 10.73 -14.10 0.41
C ARG A 199 11.39 -12.74 0.38
N TYR A 200 11.75 -12.19 1.54
CA TYR A 200 12.54 -10.96 1.60
C TYR A 200 13.67 -10.97 2.64
N PHE A 201 14.72 -10.21 2.31
CA PHE A 201 15.91 -9.98 3.10
C PHE A 201 15.98 -8.52 3.50
N VAL A 202 16.29 -8.25 4.78
CA VAL A 202 16.46 -6.88 5.27
C VAL A 202 17.95 -6.60 5.39
N VAL A 203 18.48 -5.73 4.54
CA VAL A 203 19.87 -5.28 4.64
C VAL A 203 19.92 -4.20 5.71
N THR A 204 20.53 -4.51 6.85
CA THR A 204 20.70 -3.57 7.96
C THR A 204 22.12 -3.01 8.01
N ARG A 205 22.28 -1.84 8.61
CA ARG A 205 23.58 -1.31 9.02
C ARG A 205 23.55 -1.05 10.51
N ARG A 206 24.35 -1.80 11.27
CA ARG A 206 24.66 -1.44 12.66
C ARG A 206 25.61 -0.25 12.67
N LYS A 207 25.30 0.77 13.47
CA LYS A 207 26.24 1.86 13.80
C LYS A 207 26.77 1.78 15.23
N ASN A 208 25.93 1.31 16.15
CA ASN A 208 26.20 1.05 17.56
C ASN A 208 25.17 0.00 18.04
N VAL A 209 25.36 -0.57 19.24
CA VAL A 209 24.50 -1.63 19.83
C VAL A 209 23.00 -1.29 19.83
N ILE A 210 22.63 -0.01 19.85
CA ILE A 210 21.25 0.47 20.00
C ILE A 210 20.64 0.99 18.68
N ASP A 211 21.46 1.31 17.66
CA ASP A 211 21.01 1.99 16.43
C ASP A 211 21.25 1.11 15.20
N THR A 212 20.40 0.08 15.07
CA THR A 212 20.27 -0.73 13.84
C THR A 212 19.30 -0.03 12.90
N ARG A 213 19.74 0.24 11.67
CA ARG A 213 18.92 0.92 10.65
C ARG A 213 18.76 0.03 9.43
N VAL A 214 17.56 0.04 8.84
CA VAL A 214 17.34 -0.61 7.55
C VAL A 214 17.99 0.24 6.46
N PHE A 215 18.92 -0.37 5.72
CA PHE A 215 19.64 0.24 4.61
C PHE A 215 18.88 0.01 3.29
N ALA A 216 18.50 -1.25 3.07
CA ALA A 216 17.73 -1.69 1.91
C ALA A 216 16.89 -2.93 2.27
N VAL A 217 15.94 -3.27 1.41
CA VAL A 217 15.24 -4.56 1.42
C VAL A 217 15.39 -5.18 0.04
N VAL A 218 15.74 -6.47 -0.01
CA VAL A 218 15.78 -7.25 -1.25
C VAL A 218 14.65 -8.26 -1.18
N ILE A 219 13.80 -8.27 -2.19
CA ILE A 219 12.62 -9.13 -2.29
C ILE A 219 12.88 -10.08 -3.45
N GLU A 220 12.80 -11.38 -3.20
CA GLU A 220 12.89 -12.42 -4.21
C GLU A 220 11.49 -12.91 -4.51
N LEU A 221 11.06 -12.74 -5.76
CA LEU A 221 9.80 -13.25 -6.32
C LEU A 221 10.11 -14.36 -7.32
N GLU A 222 9.10 -15.13 -7.69
CA GLU A 222 9.22 -16.18 -8.70
C GLU A 222 8.98 -15.62 -10.11
N LEU A 223 9.50 -16.32 -11.13
CA LEU A 223 9.16 -16.05 -12.52
C LEU A 223 7.69 -16.43 -12.79
N HIS A 224 6.97 -15.53 -13.44
CA HIS A 224 5.60 -15.79 -13.89
C HIS A 224 5.61 -16.84 -15.01
N PRO A 225 4.95 -18.00 -14.85
CA PRO A 225 4.94 -19.04 -15.89
C PRO A 225 4.10 -18.66 -17.13
N GLY A 226 3.47 -17.48 -17.12
CA GLY A 226 2.66 -16.96 -18.21
C GLY A 226 1.23 -17.51 -18.23
N PRO A 227 0.36 -16.94 -19.09
CA PRO A 227 -1.01 -17.40 -19.25
C PRO A 227 -1.08 -18.65 -20.12
N TYR A 228 -1.93 -19.61 -19.73
CA TYR A 228 -2.16 -20.83 -20.51
C TYR A 228 -3.28 -20.63 -21.55
N LEU A 229 -3.27 -21.43 -22.62
CA LEU A 229 -4.29 -21.39 -23.66
C LEU A 229 -5.53 -22.21 -23.25
N VAL A 230 -6.72 -21.61 -23.29
CA VAL A 230 -7.98 -22.30 -22.99
C VAL A 230 -8.30 -23.32 -24.09
N PRO A 231 -8.53 -24.61 -23.78
CA PRO A 231 -8.92 -25.62 -24.78
C PRO A 231 -10.28 -25.33 -25.40
N ARG A 232 -10.46 -25.70 -26.68
CA ARG A 232 -11.76 -25.57 -27.36
C ARG A 232 -12.65 -26.78 -27.06
N ASP A 233 -13.84 -26.54 -26.53
CA ASP A 233 -14.81 -27.60 -26.26
C ASP A 233 -15.90 -27.64 -27.35
N ILE A 234 -15.56 -28.22 -28.50
CA ILE A 234 -16.47 -28.32 -29.65
C ILE A 234 -17.74 -29.12 -29.30
N SER A 235 -17.71 -29.98 -28.26
CA SER A 235 -18.88 -30.76 -27.84
C SER A 235 -20.02 -29.91 -27.27
N ARG A 236 -19.70 -28.71 -26.75
CA ARG A 236 -20.65 -27.78 -26.11
C ARG A 236 -21.25 -26.71 -27.05
N ILE A 237 -21.08 -26.82 -28.37
CA ILE A 237 -21.68 -25.86 -29.32
C ILE A 237 -23.21 -25.78 -29.16
N ALA A 238 -23.89 -26.92 -28.99
CA ALA A 238 -25.34 -26.94 -28.76
C ALA A 238 -25.76 -26.27 -27.43
N GLU A 239 -24.88 -26.26 -26.43
CA GLU A 239 -25.10 -25.56 -25.15
C GLU A 239 -24.99 -24.04 -25.32
N LEU A 240 -24.04 -23.56 -26.12
CA LEU A 240 -23.94 -22.14 -26.51
C LEU A 240 -25.20 -21.66 -27.25
N ASP A 241 -25.67 -22.41 -28.26
CA ASP A 241 -26.88 -22.03 -28.99
C ASP A 241 -28.15 -22.04 -28.11
N ARG A 242 -28.23 -22.96 -27.13
CA ARG A 242 -29.28 -22.94 -26.11
C ARG A 242 -29.20 -21.66 -25.26
N ILE A 243 -28.03 -21.33 -24.73
CA ILE A 243 -27.82 -20.16 -23.85
C ILE A 243 -28.15 -18.86 -24.59
N LEU A 244 -27.67 -18.70 -25.82
CA LEU A 244 -27.95 -17.51 -26.64
C LEU A 244 -29.44 -17.37 -26.97
N LYS A 245 -30.17 -18.49 -27.09
CA LYS A 245 -31.63 -18.49 -27.26
C LYS A 245 -32.39 -18.18 -25.98
N GLU A 246 -31.94 -18.71 -24.83
CA GLU A 246 -32.52 -18.38 -23.51
C GLU A 246 -32.39 -16.89 -23.20
N HIS A 247 -31.27 -16.28 -23.59
CA HIS A 247 -30.95 -14.87 -23.38
C HIS A 247 -31.18 -14.01 -24.65
N GLU A 248 -31.98 -14.48 -25.62
CA GLU A 248 -32.24 -13.78 -26.90
C GLU A 248 -32.86 -12.38 -26.71
N ARG A 249 -33.53 -12.17 -25.56
CA ARG A 249 -34.14 -10.89 -25.17
C ARG A 249 -33.18 -9.98 -24.40
N GLU A 250 -32.01 -10.45 -24.00
CA GLU A 250 -31.02 -9.67 -23.27
C GLU A 250 -30.04 -8.99 -24.23
N THR A 251 -29.84 -7.69 -24.04
CA THR A 251 -28.98 -6.90 -24.92
C THR A 251 -27.52 -7.04 -24.51
N PHE A 252 -26.86 -8.13 -24.93
CA PHE A 252 -25.42 -8.30 -24.77
C PHE A 252 -24.66 -7.12 -25.37
N THR A 253 -23.97 -6.35 -24.53
CA THR A 253 -23.16 -5.22 -24.99
C THR A 253 -21.90 -5.74 -25.66
N GLU A 254 -21.69 -5.36 -26.91
CA GLU A 254 -20.49 -5.71 -27.68
C GLU A 254 -19.20 -5.30 -26.96
N GLY A 255 -18.19 -6.17 -27.01
CA GLY A 255 -16.90 -5.95 -26.36
C GLY A 255 -16.90 -6.03 -24.83
N LYS A 256 -18.03 -6.39 -24.18
CA LYS A 256 -18.10 -6.57 -22.73
C LYS A 256 -18.36 -8.02 -22.34
N TRP A 257 -17.63 -8.47 -21.33
CA TRP A 257 -17.87 -9.75 -20.68
C TRP A 257 -19.13 -9.69 -19.82
N VAL A 258 -19.94 -10.74 -19.91
CA VAL A 258 -21.13 -10.97 -19.09
C VAL A 258 -20.97 -12.31 -18.40
N THR A 259 -20.97 -12.30 -17.07
CA THR A 259 -21.00 -13.53 -16.26
C THR A 259 -22.41 -14.11 -16.26
N LEU A 260 -22.52 -15.36 -16.64
CA LEU A 260 -23.77 -16.13 -16.68
C LEU A 260 -23.82 -17.14 -15.51
N PRO A 261 -25.00 -17.65 -15.13
CA PRO A 261 -25.13 -18.70 -14.12
C PRO A 261 -24.28 -19.94 -14.44
N GLY A 262 -23.89 -20.72 -13.42
CA GLY A 262 -23.16 -21.98 -13.62
C GLY A 262 -21.73 -21.81 -14.14
N CYS A 263 -21.01 -20.80 -13.63
CA CYS A 263 -19.59 -20.56 -13.94
C CYS A 263 -19.27 -20.39 -15.43
N MET A 264 -20.09 -19.59 -16.10
CA MET A 264 -19.94 -19.25 -17.52
C MET A 264 -19.68 -17.75 -17.73
N MET A 265 -18.93 -17.40 -18.76
CA MET A 265 -18.70 -16.02 -19.18
C MET A 265 -18.83 -15.88 -20.69
N LEU A 266 -19.77 -15.04 -21.13
CA LEU A 266 -20.02 -14.73 -22.53
C LEU A 266 -19.42 -13.37 -22.90
N ILE A 267 -18.84 -13.25 -24.09
CA ILE A 267 -18.56 -11.97 -24.74
C ILE A 267 -18.91 -12.06 -26.22
N ARG A 268 -19.50 -10.98 -26.73
CA ARG A 268 -19.77 -10.78 -28.16
C ARG A 268 -18.75 -9.81 -28.73
N VAL A 269 -17.99 -10.23 -29.73
CA VAL A 269 -16.94 -9.42 -30.37
C VAL A 269 -17.19 -9.32 -31.87
N ARG A 270 -16.97 -8.13 -32.45
CA ARG A 270 -17.10 -7.90 -33.89
C ARG A 270 -15.73 -7.57 -34.45
N GLU A 271 -15.11 -8.52 -35.13
CA GLU A 271 -13.76 -8.36 -35.68
C GLU A 271 -13.51 -9.30 -36.87
N THR A 272 -12.72 -8.84 -37.84
CA THR A 272 -12.41 -9.55 -39.09
C THR A 272 -11.30 -10.59 -38.87
N LEU A 273 -11.61 -11.62 -38.09
CA LEU A 273 -10.63 -12.63 -37.67
C LEU A 273 -10.48 -13.76 -38.71
N LYS A 274 -9.22 -14.10 -39.04
CA LYS A 274 -8.89 -15.22 -39.96
C LYS A 274 -9.28 -16.61 -39.42
N ARG A 275 -9.48 -16.72 -38.10
CA ARG A 275 -9.81 -17.94 -37.36
C ARG A 275 -10.66 -17.52 -36.16
N ALA A 276 -11.45 -18.46 -35.62
CA ALA A 276 -12.19 -18.19 -34.39
C ALA A 276 -11.25 -17.68 -33.26
N PRO A 277 -11.72 -16.80 -32.37
CA PRO A 277 -10.95 -16.29 -31.23
C PRO A 277 -10.31 -17.38 -30.37
N ARG A 278 -9.26 -17.03 -29.64
CA ARG A 278 -8.63 -17.86 -28.62
C ARG A 278 -8.47 -17.08 -27.32
N LEU A 279 -8.87 -17.70 -26.22
CA LEU A 279 -8.69 -17.17 -24.88
C LEU A 279 -7.42 -17.73 -24.25
N THR A 280 -6.76 -16.90 -23.46
CA THR A 280 -5.71 -17.31 -22.53
C THR A 280 -6.08 -16.87 -21.13
N ILE A 281 -5.84 -17.74 -20.14
CA ILE A 281 -6.07 -17.46 -18.72
C ILE A 281 -4.72 -17.33 -18.02
N ASP A 282 -4.52 -16.20 -17.35
CA ASP A 282 -3.46 -16.01 -16.38
C ASP A 282 -3.98 -16.45 -15.01
N ALA A 283 -3.67 -17.68 -14.62
CA ALA A 283 -4.15 -18.23 -13.37
C ALA A 283 -3.66 -17.40 -12.16
N TYR A 284 -2.36 -17.10 -12.11
CA TYR A 284 -1.76 -16.40 -10.98
C TYR A 284 -2.28 -14.98 -10.77
N ARG A 285 -2.86 -14.37 -11.81
CA ARG A 285 -3.54 -13.06 -11.73
C ARG A 285 -5.07 -13.13 -11.73
N GLY A 286 -5.65 -14.31 -11.97
CA GLY A 286 -7.09 -14.52 -12.01
C GLY A 286 -7.77 -13.76 -13.15
N SER A 287 -7.16 -13.75 -14.34
CA SER A 287 -7.67 -12.98 -15.48
C SER A 287 -7.73 -13.77 -16.79
N VAL A 288 -8.69 -13.42 -17.64
CA VAL A 288 -8.84 -13.92 -19.00
C VAL A 288 -8.65 -12.79 -20.01
N GLN A 289 -7.97 -13.09 -21.11
CA GLN A 289 -7.75 -12.17 -22.23
C GLN A 289 -7.76 -12.93 -23.55
N PHE A 290 -7.94 -12.21 -24.66
CA PHE A 290 -7.75 -12.77 -26.00
C PHE A 290 -6.26 -12.90 -26.35
N ARG A 291 -5.93 -13.90 -27.16
CA ARG A 291 -4.58 -14.10 -27.71
C ARG A 291 -4.31 -13.25 -28.95
N GLU A 292 -5.34 -13.05 -29.76
CA GLU A 292 -5.31 -12.28 -31.00
C GLU A 292 -5.03 -10.80 -30.73
N ASP A 293 -4.07 -10.21 -31.46
CA ASP A 293 -3.66 -8.80 -31.28
C ASP A 293 -4.81 -7.83 -31.56
N GLU A 294 -5.65 -8.17 -32.53
CA GLU A 294 -6.86 -7.46 -32.93
C GLU A 294 -7.84 -7.29 -31.76
N LEU A 295 -7.90 -8.27 -30.85
CA LEU A 295 -8.82 -8.29 -29.71
C LEU A 295 -8.19 -7.82 -28.38
N LYS A 296 -6.88 -7.48 -28.35
CA LYS A 296 -6.21 -7.00 -27.12
C LYS A 296 -6.78 -5.68 -26.60
N SER A 297 -7.40 -4.89 -27.46
CA SER A 297 -8.11 -3.64 -27.11
C SER A 297 -9.27 -3.85 -26.13
N LEU A 298 -9.83 -5.06 -26.07
CA LEU A 298 -10.89 -5.43 -25.12
C LEU A 298 -10.37 -5.64 -23.69
N GLY A 299 -9.05 -5.71 -23.52
CA GLY A 299 -8.38 -5.84 -22.23
C GLY A 299 -8.51 -7.21 -21.56
N SER A 300 -7.90 -7.32 -20.38
CA SER A 300 -8.02 -8.47 -19.49
C SER A 300 -9.22 -8.31 -18.56
N GLN A 301 -10.03 -9.35 -18.42
CA GLN A 301 -11.17 -9.40 -17.51
C GLN A 301 -10.85 -10.28 -16.30
N ALA A 302 -11.25 -9.85 -15.10
CA ALA A 302 -11.13 -10.66 -13.89
C ALA A 302 -12.11 -11.85 -13.91
N LEU A 303 -11.61 -13.02 -13.52
CA LEU A 303 -12.35 -14.27 -13.46
C LEU A 303 -13.16 -14.38 -12.14
N PRO A 304 -14.33 -15.05 -12.12
CA PRO A 304 -15.13 -15.21 -10.91
C PRO A 304 -14.42 -16.10 -9.88
N GLN A 305 -14.38 -15.65 -8.62
CA GLN A 305 -13.73 -16.39 -7.52
C GLN A 305 -14.47 -17.68 -7.12
N GLY A 306 -15.77 -17.78 -7.38
CA GLY A 306 -16.57 -18.98 -7.13
C GLY A 306 -16.38 -20.11 -8.16
N CYS A 307 -15.53 -19.89 -9.18
CA CYS A 307 -15.33 -20.81 -10.29
C CYS A 307 -13.86 -21.27 -10.35
N THR A 308 -13.62 -22.49 -10.83
CA THR A 308 -12.28 -23.06 -10.93
C THR A 308 -11.76 -22.87 -12.34
N TRP A 309 -10.61 -22.21 -12.45
CA TRP A 309 -9.93 -21.90 -13.71
C TRP A 309 -8.41 -22.09 -13.60
N ASP A 310 -7.98 -22.83 -12.57
CA ASP A 310 -6.59 -23.00 -12.12
C ASP A 310 -5.71 -23.71 -13.17
N GLY A 311 -6.31 -24.42 -14.12
CA GLY A 311 -5.61 -25.09 -15.21
C GLY A 311 -6.50 -25.49 -16.38
N PRO A 312 -5.91 -25.90 -17.52
CA PRO A 312 -6.62 -26.12 -18.79
C PRO A 312 -7.66 -27.24 -18.75
N SER A 313 -7.58 -28.18 -17.80
CA SER A 313 -8.58 -29.25 -17.63
C SER A 313 -9.87 -28.79 -16.95
N ALA A 314 -9.87 -27.63 -16.28
CA ALA A 314 -11.03 -27.09 -15.56
C ALA A 314 -11.85 -26.09 -16.41
N VAL A 315 -11.39 -25.78 -17.64
CA VAL A 315 -11.95 -24.73 -18.49
C VAL A 315 -12.13 -25.20 -19.93
N GLY A 316 -13.09 -24.61 -20.62
CA GLY A 316 -13.31 -24.82 -22.06
C GLY A 316 -13.87 -23.58 -22.72
N VAL A 317 -13.48 -23.30 -23.96
CA VAL A 317 -14.06 -22.20 -24.75
C VAL A 317 -14.83 -22.72 -25.95
N VAL A 318 -16.01 -22.16 -26.16
CA VAL A 318 -16.85 -22.34 -27.35
C VAL A 318 -16.93 -21.02 -28.09
N THR A 319 -16.82 -21.08 -29.42
CA THR A 319 -16.87 -19.90 -30.29
C THR A 319 -17.83 -20.15 -31.44
N ARG A 320 -18.78 -19.25 -31.66
CA ARG A 320 -19.74 -19.30 -32.78
C ARG A 320 -19.56 -18.08 -33.67
N HIS A 321 -19.64 -18.28 -34.99
CA HIS A 321 -19.59 -17.21 -35.99
C HIS A 321 -21.00 -16.93 -36.49
N ASP A 322 -21.64 -15.84 -36.04
CA ASP A 322 -23.01 -15.51 -36.45
C ASP A 322 -23.02 -14.71 -37.76
N ARG A 323 -22.72 -15.42 -38.85
CA ARG A 323 -22.71 -14.86 -40.22
C ARG A 323 -24.08 -14.40 -40.70
N SER A 324 -25.16 -14.81 -40.04
CA SER A 324 -26.52 -14.37 -40.31
C SER A 324 -26.79 -12.95 -39.81
N ALA A 325 -26.19 -12.56 -38.67
CA ALA A 325 -26.30 -11.23 -38.11
C ALA A 325 -25.26 -10.25 -38.72
N ASP A 326 -23.98 -10.63 -38.72
CA ASP A 326 -22.88 -9.84 -39.29
C ASP A 326 -21.68 -10.77 -39.60
N ALA A 327 -21.09 -10.63 -40.78
CA ALA A 327 -19.97 -11.45 -41.25
C ALA A 327 -18.72 -11.39 -40.34
N ASN A 328 -18.63 -10.45 -39.41
CA ASN A 328 -17.54 -10.29 -38.45
C ASN A 328 -17.92 -10.61 -36.99
N LEU A 329 -19.15 -11.07 -36.72
CA LEU A 329 -19.64 -11.25 -35.35
C LEU A 329 -19.33 -12.64 -34.77
N TRP A 330 -18.65 -12.64 -33.62
CA TRP A 330 -18.32 -13.85 -32.87
C TRP A 330 -18.95 -13.80 -31.48
N ASP A 331 -19.68 -14.86 -31.14
CA ASP A 331 -20.06 -15.16 -29.75
C ASP A 331 -18.99 -16.08 -29.15
N VAL A 332 -18.43 -15.71 -28.00
CA VAL A 332 -17.36 -16.45 -27.31
C VAL A 332 -17.82 -16.74 -25.89
N LEU A 333 -17.95 -18.03 -25.55
CA LEU A 333 -18.40 -18.50 -24.24
C LEU A 333 -17.30 -19.33 -23.59
N LEU A 334 -16.82 -18.83 -22.45
CA LEU A 334 -15.92 -19.53 -21.54
C LEU A 334 -16.75 -20.31 -20.52
N PHE A 335 -16.46 -21.60 -20.39
CA PHE A 335 -16.94 -22.49 -19.35
C PHE A 335 -15.83 -22.72 -18.33
N MET A 336 -16.19 -22.72 -17.06
CA MET A 336 -15.34 -23.06 -15.91
C MET A 336 -16.08 -24.08 -15.03
N ALA A 337 -15.38 -24.81 -14.18
CA ALA A 337 -16.04 -25.70 -13.22
C ALA A 337 -16.66 -24.90 -12.04
N ASP A 338 -17.84 -25.34 -11.59
CA ASP A 338 -18.61 -24.74 -10.49
C ASP A 338 -18.08 -25.20 -9.12
N ALA A 339 -16.89 -24.71 -8.79
CA ALA A 339 -16.18 -24.90 -7.52
C ALA A 339 -15.20 -23.72 -7.34
N PRO A 340 -14.88 -23.28 -6.11
CA PRO A 340 -13.95 -22.17 -5.89
C PRO A 340 -12.54 -22.52 -6.36
N SER A 341 -11.89 -21.59 -7.08
CA SER A 341 -10.46 -21.64 -7.38
C SER A 341 -9.62 -21.74 -6.10
N HIS A 342 -8.54 -22.51 -6.14
CA HIS A 342 -7.57 -22.59 -5.05
C HIS A 342 -6.43 -21.56 -5.16
N VAL A 343 -6.48 -20.66 -6.15
CA VAL A 343 -5.43 -19.66 -6.37
C VAL A 343 -5.44 -18.58 -5.29
N GLN A 344 -4.32 -18.44 -4.60
CA GLN A 344 -4.05 -17.33 -3.70
C GLN A 344 -3.55 -16.13 -4.52
N PHE A 345 -4.13 -14.94 -4.28
CA PHE A 345 -3.68 -13.71 -4.93
C PHE A 345 -2.83 -12.81 -4.03
N GLU A 346 -2.96 -12.94 -2.70
CA GLU A 346 -2.28 -12.07 -1.74
C GLU A 346 -1.34 -12.89 -0.85
N TYR A 347 -0.04 -12.63 -0.99
CA TYR A 347 1.03 -13.33 -0.28
C TYR A 347 1.71 -12.37 0.68
N THR A 348 1.65 -12.67 1.99
CA THR A 348 2.55 -12.00 2.96
C THR A 348 3.86 -12.76 2.97
N LEU A 349 4.91 -12.13 2.46
CA LEU A 349 6.20 -12.79 2.26
C LEU A 349 6.90 -13.05 3.62
N PRO A 350 7.47 -14.24 3.85
CA PRO A 350 8.32 -14.50 4.99
C PRO A 350 9.60 -13.66 4.93
N LYS A 351 10.08 -13.27 6.11
CA LYS A 351 11.40 -12.66 6.28
C LYS A 351 12.43 -13.78 6.41
N GLU A 352 13.35 -13.86 5.45
CA GLU A 352 14.41 -14.88 5.46
C GLU A 352 15.52 -14.52 6.47
N ALA A 353 16.09 -13.32 6.35
CA ALA A 353 17.23 -12.89 7.18
C ALA A 353 17.34 -11.37 7.35
N ASP A 354 18.03 -10.96 8.43
CA ASP A 354 18.72 -9.67 8.52
C ASP A 354 20.15 -9.84 8.01
N VAL A 355 20.52 -9.15 6.94
CA VAL A 355 21.87 -9.16 6.37
C VAL A 355 22.60 -7.90 6.84
N GLU A 356 23.70 -8.04 7.56
CA GLU A 356 24.52 -6.89 7.96
C GLU A 356 25.37 -6.40 6.80
N ARG A 357 25.23 -5.12 6.44
CA ARG A 357 26.12 -4.47 5.49
C ARG A 357 27.47 -4.19 6.16
N ASN A 358 28.44 -5.08 5.91
CA ASN A 358 29.84 -4.85 6.26
C ASN A 358 30.31 -3.48 5.76
N SER A 359 31.08 -2.78 6.60
CA SER A 359 31.51 -1.38 6.37
C SER A 359 32.50 -1.21 5.22
N ASP A 360 33.09 -2.29 4.73
CA ASP A 360 34.44 -2.24 4.13
C ASP A 360 34.45 -2.18 2.59
N LEU A 361 33.28 -2.01 1.97
CA LEU A 361 33.16 -1.80 0.52
C LEU A 361 33.43 -0.35 0.07
N SER A 362 33.89 0.53 0.97
CA SER A 362 34.28 1.92 0.64
C SER A 362 35.76 2.24 0.83
N SER A 363 36.59 1.31 1.30
CA SER A 363 38.05 1.49 1.45
C SER A 363 38.85 1.03 0.22
N GLY A 364 38.29 0.21 -0.66
CA GLY A 364 39.00 -0.39 -1.81
C GLY A 364 39.17 0.49 -3.06
N PHE A 365 38.69 1.73 -3.07
CA PHE A 365 38.75 2.63 -4.25
C PHE A 365 39.49 3.96 -3.99
N ALA A 366 40.23 4.07 -2.88
CA ALA A 366 40.96 5.26 -2.49
C ALA A 366 42.48 5.00 -2.31
N SER A 367 43.07 4.26 -3.26
CA SER A 367 44.53 4.14 -3.41
C SER A 367 44.90 3.62 -4.82
N GLY A 368 44.54 4.39 -5.84
CA GLY A 368 45.27 4.36 -7.12
C GLY A 368 46.65 5.02 -6.93
N PRO A 369 47.71 4.53 -7.58
CA PRO A 369 49.07 4.98 -7.32
C PRO A 369 49.31 6.42 -7.79
N GLY A 370 50.28 7.09 -7.16
CA GLY A 370 50.71 8.42 -7.57
C GLY A 370 51.34 8.39 -8.97
N GLU A 371 50.70 9.09 -9.90
CA GLU A 371 51.32 9.53 -11.14
C GLU A 371 52.26 10.69 -10.77
N GLN A 372 53.56 10.40 -10.74
CA GLN A 372 54.61 11.41 -10.58
C GLN A 372 55.53 11.31 -11.79
N ASP A 373 55.34 12.25 -12.72
CA ASP A 373 56.28 12.51 -13.80
C ASP A 373 57.68 12.77 -13.24
N ASP A 374 58.70 12.10 -13.79
CA ASP A 374 60.04 12.66 -13.86
C ASP A 374 60.90 12.01 -14.96
N ASN A 375 61.08 12.78 -16.04
CA ASN A 375 62.27 12.91 -16.89
C ASN A 375 63.24 11.71 -17.07
N ILE A 376 63.28 11.12 -18.28
CA ILE A 376 64.38 11.20 -19.28
C ILE A 376 64.00 10.45 -20.57
#